data_AF-A0A9E2Q525-F1
#
_entry.id   AF-A0A9E2Q525-F1
#
_cell.length_a   1.000
_cell.length_b   1.000
_cell.length_c   1.000
_cell.angle_alpha   90.00
_cell.angle_beta   90.00
_cell.angle_gamma   90.00
#
_symmetry.space_group_name_H-M   'P 1'
#
loop_
_entity.id
_entity.type
_entity.pdbx_description
1 polymer ?
#
loop_
_entity_poly.entity_id
_entity_poly.type
_entity_poly.pdbx_seq_one_letter_code
_entity_poly.pdbx_strand_id
1 'polypeptide(L)'
;MAKQKAGGRPAKISNAVYEAELFRLQSELVKVQRWATATGARIIVICEGRDAAGKGGAIKRITEYLSPRIARIAALPAPTERERTQWYFQ
;
A
#
# COMPACT_ATOMS: atom_id res chain seq x y z
N MET A 1 -44.72 7.61 6.38
CA MET A 1 -43.48 8.06 5.74
C MET A 1 -42.31 7.80 6.67
N ALA A 2 -41.57 6.71 6.46
CA ALA A 2 -40.40 6.37 7.27
C ALA A 2 -39.18 7.15 6.77
N LYS A 3 -38.61 8.01 7.63
CA LYS A 3 -37.31 8.66 7.37
C LYS A 3 -36.22 7.58 7.28
N GLN A 4 -35.68 7.35 6.09
CA GLN A 4 -34.42 6.63 5.92
C GLN A 4 -33.32 7.42 6.64
N LYS A 5 -32.68 6.82 7.65
CA LYS A 5 -31.46 7.35 8.24
C LYS A 5 -30.35 7.26 7.19
N ALA A 6 -29.82 8.40 6.78
CA ALA A 6 -28.67 8.50 5.90
C ALA A 6 -27.50 7.67 6.48
N GLY A 7 -26.84 6.88 5.61
CA GLY A 7 -25.74 6.00 5.96
C GLY A 7 -24.60 6.74 6.68
N GLY A 8 -24.46 6.50 7.98
CA GLY A 8 -23.36 7.00 8.78
C GLY A 8 -22.05 6.34 8.37
N ARG A 9 -20.94 7.09 8.40
CA ARG A 9 -19.60 6.53 8.18
C ARG A 9 -19.38 5.35 9.14
N PRO A 10 -18.76 4.24 8.69
CA PRO A 10 -18.45 3.13 9.57
C PRO A 10 -17.63 3.63 10.76
N ALA A 11 -17.94 3.10 11.95
CA ALA A 11 -17.21 3.44 13.16
C ALA A 11 -15.72 3.12 12.99
N LYS A 12 -14.85 4.02 13.45
CA LYS A 12 -13.40 3.82 13.40
C LYS A 12 -13.02 2.63 14.27
N ILE A 13 -12.14 1.77 13.77
CA ILE A 13 -11.57 0.65 14.54
C ILE A 13 -10.81 1.22 15.75
N SER A 14 -10.89 0.54 16.89
CA SER A 14 -10.10 0.94 18.06
C SER A 14 -8.61 0.79 17.77
N ASN A 15 -7.79 1.69 18.33
CA ASN A 15 -6.34 1.67 18.09
C ASN A 15 -5.71 0.34 18.56
N ALA A 16 -6.16 -0.22 19.68
CA ALA A 16 -5.62 -1.48 20.20
C ALA A 16 -5.84 -2.65 19.22
N VAL A 17 -7.04 -2.76 18.64
CA VAL A 17 -7.34 -3.80 17.64
C VAL A 17 -6.55 -3.55 16.35
N TYR A 18 -6.47 -2.28 15.92
CA TYR A 18 -5.73 -1.92 14.72
C TYR A 18 -4.25 -2.28 14.82
N GLU A 19 -3.56 -1.90 15.90
CA GLU A 19 -2.12 -2.17 16.07
C GLU A 19 -1.84 -3.68 16.20
N ALA A 20 -2.70 -4.44 16.89
CA ALA A 20 -2.58 -5.88 17.00
C ALA A 20 -2.68 -6.58 15.63
N GLU A 21 -3.69 -6.23 14.84
CA GLU A 21 -3.87 -6.79 13.49
C GLU A 21 -2.79 -6.32 12.52
N LEU A 22 -2.36 -5.07 12.62
CA LEU A 22 -1.28 -4.53 11.80
C LEU A 22 0.00 -5.35 11.98
N PHE A 23 0.41 -5.59 13.23
CA PHE A 23 1.60 -6.37 13.54
C PHE A 23 1.48 -7.83 13.04
N ARG A 24 0.31 -8.44 13.21
CA ARG A 24 0.03 -9.79 12.70
C ARG A 24 0.18 -9.85 11.18
N LEU A 25 -0.43 -8.91 10.46
CA LEU A 25 -0.38 -8.86 9.00
C LEU A 25 1.02 -8.54 8.47
N GLN A 26 1.76 -7.65 9.13
CA GLN A 26 3.15 -7.35 8.79
C GLN A 26 4.05 -8.60 8.92
N SER A 27 3.79 -9.45 9.91
CA SER A 27 4.48 -10.74 10.04
C SER A 27 4.18 -11.68 8.86
N GLU A 28 2.94 -11.69 8.36
CA GLU A 28 2.57 -12.44 7.15
C GLU A 28 3.23 -11.88 5.88
N LEU A 29 3.35 -10.55 5.76
CA LEU A 29 4.07 -9.92 4.63
C LEU A 29 5.53 -10.36 4.57
N VAL A 30 6.20 -10.56 5.71
CA VAL A 30 7.57 -11.11 5.75
C VAL A 30 7.59 -12.55 5.20
N LYS A 31 6.58 -13.37 5.51
CA LYS A 31 6.47 -14.73 4.95
C LYS A 31 6.24 -14.69 3.44
N VAL A 32 5.39 -13.79 2.95
CA VAL A 32 5.18 -13.57 1.51
C VAL A 32 6.48 -13.17 0.82
N GLN A 33 7.26 -12.25 1.41
CA GLN A 33 8.56 -11.85 0.86
C GLN A 33 9.54 -13.03 0.75
N ARG A 34 9.62 -13.87 1.80
CA ARG A 34 10.47 -15.07 1.81
C ARG A 34 10.03 -16.07 0.74
N TRP A 35 8.73 -16.32 0.63
CA TRP A 35 8.16 -17.18 -0.39
C TRP A 35 8.43 -16.66 -1.81
N ALA A 36 8.22 -15.36 -2.06
CA ALA A 36 8.48 -14.74 -3.36
C ALA A 36 9.95 -14.86 -3.76
N THR A 37 10.86 -14.68 -2.79
CA THR A 37 12.30 -14.86 -3.01
C THR A 37 12.65 -16.32 -3.33
N ALA A 38 12.09 -17.28 -2.58
CA ALA A 38 12.37 -18.70 -2.76
C ALA A 38 11.82 -19.26 -4.08
N THR A 39 10.68 -18.73 -4.55
CA THR A 39 10.01 -19.19 -5.78
C THR A 39 10.37 -18.39 -7.03
N GLY A 40 10.97 -17.21 -6.87
CA GLY A 40 11.19 -16.26 -7.95
C GLY A 40 9.92 -15.49 -8.37
N ALA A 41 8.83 -15.58 -7.61
CA ALA A 41 7.61 -14.82 -7.87
C ALA A 41 7.86 -13.31 -7.75
N ARG A 42 7.25 -12.53 -8.65
CA ARG A 42 7.35 -11.07 -8.69
C ARG A 42 5.99 -10.45 -8.37
N ILE A 43 5.96 -9.52 -7.41
CA ILE A 43 4.73 -8.87 -6.94
C ILE A 43 4.87 -7.37 -7.17
N ILE A 44 3.85 -6.76 -7.78
CA ILE A 44 3.74 -5.31 -7.97
C ILE A 44 2.45 -4.84 -7.28
N VAL A 45 2.56 -3.79 -6.47
CA VAL A 45 1.44 -3.15 -5.79
C VAL A 45 1.37 -1.69 -6.22
N ILE A 46 0.29 -1.31 -6.89
CA ILE A 46 0.04 0.06 -7.34
C ILE A 46 -0.91 0.73 -6.35
N CYS A 47 -0.49 1.86 -5.78
CA CYS A 47 -1.27 2.61 -4.80
C CYS A 47 -1.80 3.90 -5.41
N GLU A 48 -3.05 3.88 -5.87
CA GLU A 48 -3.75 5.04 -6.46
C GLU A 48 -4.75 5.68 -5.50
N GLY A 49 -5.12 6.94 -5.77
CA GLY A 49 -6.15 7.64 -5.00
C GLY A 49 -5.96 9.16 -4.97
N ARG A 50 -6.96 9.87 -4.44
CA ARG A 50 -6.91 11.34 -4.31
C ARG A 50 -5.83 11.81 -3.34
N ASP A 51 -5.53 13.10 -3.37
CA ASP A 51 -4.67 13.73 -2.37
C ASP A 51 -5.25 13.54 -0.96
N ALA A 52 -4.36 13.35 0.01
CA ALA A 52 -4.70 13.03 1.40
C ALA A 52 -5.51 11.74 1.65
N ALA A 53 -5.67 10.86 0.64
CA ALA A 53 -6.38 9.58 0.82
C ALA A 53 -5.65 8.55 1.71
N GLY A 54 -4.42 8.82 2.15
CA GLY A 54 -3.65 7.94 3.04
C GLY A 54 -2.69 6.96 2.35
N LYS A 55 -2.44 7.12 1.05
CA LYS A 55 -1.54 6.25 0.24
C LYS A 55 -0.15 6.05 0.88
N GLY A 56 0.51 7.15 1.28
CA GLY A 56 1.84 7.07 1.90
C GLY A 56 1.85 6.34 3.25
N GLY A 57 0.77 6.48 4.03
CA GLY A 57 0.59 5.74 5.28
C GLY A 57 0.45 4.24 5.02
N ALA A 58 -0.35 3.86 4.02
CA ALA A 58 -0.52 2.46 3.62
C ALA A 58 0.80 1.84 3.13
N ILE A 59 1.54 2.53 2.26
CA ILE A 59 2.87 2.08 1.79
C ILE A 59 3.79 1.88 2.99
N LYS A 60 3.88 2.86 3.89
CA LYS A 60 4.72 2.77 5.10
C LYS A 60 4.38 1.52 5.92
N ARG A 61 3.09 1.24 6.16
CA ARG A 61 2.65 0.07 6.95
C ARG A 61 2.95 -1.25 6.26
N ILE A 62 2.83 -1.33 4.94
CA ILE A 62 3.18 -2.52 4.17
C ILE A 62 4.69 -2.79 4.23
N THR A 63 5.51 -1.74 4.10
CA THR A 63 6.96 -1.90 3.93
C THR A 63 7.76 -1.86 5.23
N GLU A 64 7.14 -1.52 6.36
CA GLU A 64 7.80 -1.25 7.66
C GLU A 64 8.81 -2.33 8.09
N TYR A 65 8.48 -3.61 7.89
CA TYR A 65 9.32 -4.75 8.26
C TYR A 65 9.87 -5.54 7.05
N LEU A 66 9.65 -5.05 5.83
CA LEU A 66 10.17 -5.69 4.62
C LEU A 66 11.63 -5.29 4.39
N SER A 67 12.40 -6.20 3.79
CA SER A 67 13.79 -5.93 3.45
C SER A 67 13.83 -4.94 2.27
N PRO A 68 14.50 -3.78 2.41
CA PRO A 68 14.56 -2.78 1.33
C PRO A 68 15.36 -3.25 0.11
N ARG A 69 16.12 -4.35 0.25
CA ARG A 69 16.83 -4.99 -0.86
C ARG A 69 15.91 -5.82 -1.75
N ILE A 70 14.77 -6.26 -1.22
CA ILE A 70 13.82 -7.14 -1.90
C ILE A 70 12.57 -6.35 -2.28
N ALA A 71 12.00 -5.59 -1.34
CA ALA A 71 10.86 -4.73 -1.56
C ALA A 71 11.32 -3.31 -1.86
N ARG A 72 11.08 -2.84 -3.09
CA ARG A 72 11.46 -1.49 -3.55
C ARG A 72 10.22 -0.61 -3.67
N ILE A 73 10.33 0.62 -3.20
CA ILE A 73 9.30 1.65 -3.38
C ILE A 73 9.71 2.51 -4.57
N ALA A 74 8.86 2.60 -5.58
CA ALA A 74 9.02 3.53 -6.70
C ALA A 74 8.09 4.73 -6.48
N ALA A 75 8.68 5.90 -6.23
CA ALA A 75 7.98 7.18 -6.20
C ALA A 75 8.48 8.00 -7.40
N LEU A 76 7.77 7.88 -8.52
CA LEU A 76 8.18 8.55 -9.77
C LEU A 76 7.89 10.06 -9.66
N PRO A 77 8.89 10.92 -9.92
CA PRO A 77 8.67 12.36 -10.01
C PRO A 77 7.88 12.72 -11.29
N ALA A 78 7.60 14.01 -11.47
CA ALA A 78 7.12 14.50 -12.76
C ALA A 78 8.12 14.10 -13.87
N PRO A 79 7.63 13.71 -15.06
CA PRO A 79 8.49 13.25 -16.14
C PRO A 79 9.40 14.39 -16.62
N THR A 80 10.65 14.06 -16.89
CA THR A 80 11.64 14.93 -17.53
C THR A 80 11.26 15.21 -18.98
N GLU A 81 11.84 16.24 -19.59
CA GLU A 81 11.55 16.60 -20.99
C GLU A 81 11.82 15.45 -21.97
N ARG A 82 12.84 14.64 -21.69
CA ARG A 82 13.16 13.45 -22.48
C ARG A 82 12.16 12.30 -22.25
N GLU A 83 11.62 12.14 -21.05
CA GLU A 83 10.61 11.11 -20.75
C GLU A 83 9.26 11.46 -21.36
N ARG A 84 8.95 12.75 -21.49
CA ARG A 84 7.72 13.23 -22.14
C ARG A 84 7.64 12.90 -23.63
N THR A 85 8.78 12.69 -24.30
CA THR A 85 8.85 12.30 -25.71
C THR A 85 8.97 10.78 -25.92
N GLN A 86 9.17 10.02 -24.85
CA GLN A 86 9.21 8.56 -24.87
C GLN A 86 7.81 7.96 -24.78
N TRP A 87 7.71 6.66 -25.04
CA TRP A 87 6.47 5.95 -24.79
C TRP A 87 6.18 5.93 -23.27
N TYR A 88 4.94 6.19 -22.88
CA TYR A 88 4.57 6.45 -21.47
C TYR A 88 4.95 5.35 -20.46
N PHE A 89 5.04 4.09 -20.91
CA PHE A 89 5.37 2.94 -20.05
C PHE A 89 6.82 2.46 -20.18
N GLN A 90 7.67 3.25 -20.84
CA GLN A 90 9.10 3.00 -21.00
C GLN A 90 9.87 3.36 -19.73
#